data_AF-A0A8X7NV62-F1
#
_entry.id   AF-A0A8X7NV62-F1
#
_cell.length_a   1.000
_cell.length_b   1.000
_cell.length_c   1.000
_cell.angle_alpha   90.00
_cell.angle_beta   90.00
_cell.angle_gamma   90.00
#
_symmetry.space_group_name_H-M   'P 1'
#
loop_
_entity.id
_entity.type
_entity.pdbx_description
1 polymer ?
#
loop_
_entity_poly.entity_id
_entity_poly.type
_entity_poly.pdbx_seq_one_letter_code
_entity_poly.pdbx_strand_id
1 'polypeptide(L)'
;MSNFRGGAQAFKLDTLLKLSGVKGTDGKTTLLHFVVLEIIRSEGVRALRLQSSSKSFSSVKTDDTNTDTSPQSVERYRSRGLQVVSGLTTELEDVKRAAIIDADGLASTLTSLSGSLTNAREFLKTMDEESDFEKALAGFIERADGDIKWLKEEEQRIMVLVKSCADYFHGKSAKNEGLRLFAIVRDFLIMLEKVCREVKETTMMMTSTKNHSGKKETEMTPESNQPDNIQQRLFPAIAERRADSSDDSDSD
;
A
#
# COMPACT_ATOMS: atom_id res chain seq x y z
N MET A 1 -25.26 1.12 25.02
CA MET A 1 -24.31 0.14 24.45
C MET A 1 -23.03 0.89 24.08
N SER A 2 -21.97 0.71 24.85
CA SER A 2 -20.68 1.39 24.67
C SER A 2 -19.96 0.85 23.43
N ASN A 3 -19.79 1.69 22.41
CA ASN A 3 -18.99 1.36 21.24
C ASN A 3 -17.51 1.32 21.63
N PHE A 4 -16.95 0.11 21.76
CA PHE A 4 -15.52 -0.21 21.91
C PHE A 4 -14.68 0.14 20.65
N ARG A 5 -14.88 1.33 20.06
CA ARG A 5 -14.31 1.72 18.75
C ARG A 5 -13.53 3.05 18.76
N GLY A 6 -13.12 3.52 19.93
CA GLY A 6 -12.23 4.69 20.08
C GLY A 6 -10.99 4.32 20.89
N GLY A 7 -9.80 4.79 20.50
CA GLY A 7 -8.56 4.60 21.26
C GLY A 7 -7.67 3.41 20.86
N ALA A 8 -7.89 2.79 19.70
CA ALA A 8 -6.96 1.77 19.21
C ALA A 8 -5.62 2.39 18.79
N GLN A 9 -4.52 1.91 19.36
CA GLN A 9 -3.16 2.37 19.03
C GLN A 9 -2.62 1.74 17.73
N ALA A 10 -3.18 0.61 17.31
CA ALA A 10 -2.81 -0.09 16.08
C ALA A 10 -3.98 -0.96 15.56
N PHE A 11 -3.87 -1.41 14.32
CA PHE A 11 -4.80 -2.36 13.71
C PHE A 11 -4.04 -3.45 12.94
N LYS A 12 -4.64 -4.64 12.81
CA LYS A 12 -4.08 -5.74 12.01
C LYS A 12 -4.18 -5.45 10.52
N LEU A 13 -3.22 -5.90 9.72
CA LEU A 13 -3.14 -5.58 8.30
C LEU A 13 -4.34 -6.08 7.49
N ASP A 14 -4.97 -7.20 7.86
CA ASP A 14 -6.23 -7.69 7.26
C ASP A 14 -7.37 -6.65 7.29
N THR A 15 -7.29 -5.69 8.21
CA THR A 15 -8.28 -4.61 8.33
C THR A 15 -8.25 -3.68 7.12
N LEU A 16 -7.11 -3.57 6.42
CA LEU A 16 -7.01 -2.80 5.18
C LEU A 16 -8.01 -3.29 4.13
N LEU A 17 -8.24 -4.60 4.06
CA LEU A 17 -9.17 -5.19 3.10
C LEU A 17 -10.64 -4.84 3.41
N LYS A 18 -10.93 -4.38 4.62
CA LYS A 18 -12.29 -4.02 5.05
C LYS A 18 -12.65 -2.58 4.72
N LEU A 19 -11.68 -1.73 4.36
CA LEU A 19 -11.91 -0.31 4.07
C LEU A 19 -12.84 -0.09 2.87
N SER A 20 -12.86 -1.01 1.91
CA SER A 20 -13.77 -0.99 0.77
C SER A 20 -15.20 -1.45 1.13
N GLY A 21 -15.37 -2.22 2.21
CA GLY A 21 -16.66 -2.74 2.67
C GLY A 21 -17.46 -1.77 3.54
N VAL A 22 -16.80 -0.77 4.14
CA VAL A 22 -17.47 0.28 4.94
C VAL A 22 -17.89 1.41 4.01
N LYS A 23 -19.20 1.64 3.89
CA LYS A 23 -19.77 2.66 3.00
C LYS A 23 -20.36 3.83 3.79
N GLY A 24 -20.34 5.01 3.17
CA GLY A 24 -21.02 6.20 3.67
C GLY A 24 -22.54 6.12 3.51
N THR A 25 -23.22 7.18 3.94
CA THR A 25 -24.69 7.30 3.86
C THR A 25 -25.24 7.24 2.44
N ASP A 26 -24.42 7.54 1.43
CA ASP A 26 -24.77 7.43 0.01
C ASP A 26 -24.78 6.00 -0.53
N GLY A 27 -24.28 5.02 0.24
CA GLY A 27 -24.16 3.61 -0.17
C GLY A 27 -23.18 3.38 -1.34
N LYS A 28 -22.44 4.41 -1.77
CA LYS A 28 -21.54 4.39 -2.94
C LYS A 28 -20.10 4.63 -2.53
N THR A 29 -19.85 5.68 -1.74
CA THR A 29 -18.51 6.07 -1.33
C THR A 29 -18.04 5.21 -0.17
N THR A 30 -16.85 4.61 -0.29
CA THR A 30 -16.29 3.74 0.75
C THR A 30 -15.34 4.52 1.67
N LEU A 31 -15.02 3.95 2.83
CA LEU A 31 -14.00 4.51 3.72
C LEU A 31 -12.63 4.60 3.03
N LEU A 32 -12.32 3.65 2.12
CA LEU A 32 -11.10 3.73 1.31
C LEU A 32 -11.09 4.96 0.37
N HIS A 33 -12.22 5.34 -0.22
CA HIS A 33 -12.31 6.58 -1.01
C HIS A 33 -11.99 7.80 -0.17
N PHE A 34 -12.55 7.86 1.04
CA PHE A 34 -12.28 8.95 1.98
C PHE A 34 -10.79 9.03 2.33
N VAL A 35 -10.17 7.89 2.68
CA VAL A 35 -8.74 7.84 2.99
C VAL A 35 -7.90 8.30 1.81
N VAL A 36 -8.21 7.86 0.59
CA VAL A 36 -7.49 8.30 -0.63
C VAL A 36 -7.63 9.81 -0.84
N LEU A 37 -8.84 10.36 -0.75
CA LEU A 37 -9.08 11.80 -0.88
C LEU A 37 -8.31 12.60 0.18
N GLU A 38 -8.24 12.09 1.40
CA GLU A 38 -7.54 12.73 2.51
C GLU A 38 -6.01 12.68 2.34
N ILE A 39 -5.47 11.59 1.80
CA ILE A 39 -4.05 11.50 1.43
C ILE A 39 -3.76 12.49 0.31
N ILE A 40 -4.57 12.51 -0.75
CA ILE A 40 -4.42 13.47 -1.86
C ILE A 40 -4.37 14.90 -1.32
N ARG A 41 -5.26 15.23 -0.38
CA ARG A 41 -5.32 16.53 0.26
C ARG A 41 -4.05 16.81 1.07
N SER A 42 -3.72 15.97 2.06
CA SER A 42 -2.58 16.21 2.94
C SER A 42 -1.24 16.24 2.20
N GLU A 43 -1.03 15.33 1.24
CA GLU A 43 0.16 15.25 0.38
C GLU A 43 0.31 16.45 -0.53
N GLY A 44 -0.78 16.91 -1.14
CA GLY A 44 -0.78 18.13 -1.92
C GLY A 44 -0.35 19.33 -1.07
N VAL A 45 -0.82 19.45 0.18
CA VAL A 45 -0.52 20.61 1.05
C VAL A 45 0.96 20.60 1.37
N ARG A 46 1.48 19.42 1.70
CA ARG A 46 2.90 19.23 1.99
C ARG A 46 3.77 19.62 0.80
N ALA A 47 3.39 19.24 -0.42
CA ALA A 47 4.12 19.59 -1.63
C ALA A 47 4.19 21.12 -1.85
N LEU A 48 3.10 21.85 -1.59
CA LEU A 48 3.07 23.31 -1.69
C LEU A 48 4.00 23.99 -0.66
N ARG A 49 4.00 23.49 0.58
CA ARG A 49 4.89 24.00 1.64
C ARG A 49 6.36 23.84 1.26
N LEU A 50 6.72 22.66 0.75
CA LEU A 50 8.07 22.38 0.29
C LEU A 50 8.48 23.32 -0.85
N GLN A 51 7.62 23.52 -1.85
CA GLN A 51 7.91 24.41 -2.97
C GLN A 51 8.03 25.89 -2.58
N SER A 52 7.28 26.31 -1.56
CA SER A 52 7.36 27.67 -1.00
C SER A 52 8.65 27.87 -0.21
N SER A 53 9.06 26.87 0.59
CA SER A 53 10.33 26.90 1.32
C SER A 53 11.56 26.92 0.42
N SER A 54 11.50 26.27 -0.76
CA SER A 54 12.59 26.31 -1.75
C SER A 54 12.70 27.64 -2.50
N LYS A 55 11.65 28.47 -2.50
CA LYS A 55 11.64 29.81 -3.13
C LYS A 55 12.03 30.93 -2.17
N SER A 56 12.01 30.68 -0.86
CA SER A 56 12.37 31.66 0.17
C SER A 56 13.89 31.73 0.39
N PHE A 57 14.64 32.20 -0.61
CA PHE A 57 16.00 32.74 -0.44
C PHE A 57 16.12 34.23 -0.83
N SER A 58 15.01 34.93 -1.10
CA SER A 58 15.00 36.38 -1.30
C SER A 58 14.12 37.09 -0.27
N SER A 59 14.80 37.74 0.68
CA SER A 59 14.44 38.95 1.46
C SER A 59 12.96 39.40 1.56
N VAL A 60 12.45 39.37 2.79
CA VAL A 60 11.60 40.40 3.45
C VAL A 60 10.32 40.87 2.74
N LYS A 61 9.16 40.35 3.16
CA LYS A 61 8.09 41.08 3.90
C LYS A 61 6.92 40.15 4.28
N THR A 62 6.38 40.44 5.45
CA THR A 62 5.21 39.92 6.14
C THR A 62 3.91 40.01 5.33
N ASP A 63 3.18 38.89 5.20
CA ASP A 63 1.76 38.76 5.55
C ASP A 63 1.35 37.28 5.43
N ASP A 64 0.75 36.75 6.48
CA ASP A 64 0.31 35.36 6.58
C ASP A 64 -0.91 35.10 5.67
N THR A 65 -1.06 33.87 5.18
CA THR A 65 -2.29 33.34 4.54
C THR A 65 -2.67 33.80 3.12
N ASN A 66 -1.74 33.76 2.14
CA ASN A 66 -2.15 33.67 0.74
C ASN A 66 -1.76 32.31 0.14
N THR A 67 -2.51 31.27 0.53
CA THR A 67 -2.59 30.08 -0.32
C THR A 67 -3.22 30.54 -1.62
N ASP A 68 -2.43 30.64 -2.70
CA ASP A 68 -2.95 30.87 -4.04
C ASP A 68 -4.03 29.80 -4.29
N THR A 69 -5.30 30.20 -4.19
CA THR A 69 -6.48 29.33 -4.28
C THR A 69 -7.00 29.33 -5.72
N SER A 70 -6.15 29.69 -6.68
CA SER A 70 -6.52 29.63 -8.09
C SER A 70 -6.94 28.21 -8.48
N PRO A 71 -7.93 28.03 -9.37
CA PRO A 71 -8.34 26.70 -9.82
C PRO A 71 -7.18 25.85 -10.38
N GLN A 72 -6.16 26.51 -10.94
CA GLN A 72 -4.95 25.85 -11.47
C GLN A 72 -4.00 25.36 -10.37
N SER A 73 -3.83 26.11 -9.27
CA SER A 73 -3.00 25.68 -8.14
C SER A 73 -3.64 24.50 -7.41
N VAL A 74 -4.97 24.52 -7.25
CA VAL A 74 -5.76 23.44 -6.65
C VAL A 74 -5.68 22.15 -7.47
N GLU A 75 -5.75 22.25 -8.80
CA GLU A 75 -5.62 21.09 -9.69
C GLU A 75 -4.21 20.48 -9.66
N ARG A 76 -3.16 21.31 -9.66
CA ARG A 76 -1.77 20.85 -9.55
C ARG A 76 -1.52 20.16 -8.21
N TYR A 77 -2.05 20.73 -7.15
CA TYR A 77 -2.02 20.16 -5.81
C TYR A 77 -2.67 18.77 -5.76
N ARG A 78 -3.88 18.62 -6.31
CA ARG A 78 -4.60 17.34 -6.34
C ARG A 78 -3.87 16.32 -7.18
N SER A 79 -3.36 16.74 -8.32
CA SER A 79 -2.54 15.89 -9.21
C SER A 79 -1.31 15.36 -8.49
N ARG A 80 -0.62 16.20 -7.69
CA ARG A 80 0.55 15.78 -6.93
C ARG A 80 0.19 14.80 -5.81
N GLY A 81 -0.86 15.07 -5.03
CA GLY A 81 -1.31 14.15 -4.00
C GLY A 81 -1.76 12.81 -4.57
N LEU A 82 -2.46 12.82 -5.70
CA LEU A 82 -2.87 11.61 -6.42
C LEU A 82 -1.65 10.82 -6.93
N GLN A 83 -0.63 11.50 -7.44
CA GLN A 83 0.63 10.86 -7.86
C GLN A 83 1.27 10.11 -6.71
N VAL A 84 1.34 10.70 -5.50
CA VAL A 84 1.94 10.05 -4.33
C VAL A 84 1.18 8.77 -3.96
N VAL A 85 -0.13 8.84 -3.76
CA VAL A 85 -0.91 7.65 -3.35
C VAL A 85 -0.96 6.57 -4.43
N SER A 86 -1.00 6.95 -5.72
CA SER A 86 -0.94 5.99 -6.83
C SER A 86 0.45 5.36 -7.02
N GLY A 87 1.52 6.05 -6.60
CA GLY A 87 2.90 5.56 -6.63
C GLY A 87 3.16 4.41 -5.67
N LEU A 88 2.34 4.24 -4.62
CA LEU A 88 2.49 3.13 -3.67
C LEU A 88 2.41 1.76 -4.36
N THR A 89 1.59 1.63 -5.40
CA THR A 89 1.46 0.39 -6.18
C THR A 89 2.74 0.04 -6.97
N THR A 90 3.56 1.04 -7.30
CA THR A 90 4.88 0.86 -7.93
C THR A 90 5.99 0.63 -6.91
N GLU A 91 5.99 1.36 -5.80
CA GLU A 91 6.99 1.20 -4.73
C GLU A 91 6.92 -0.19 -4.08
N LEU A 92 5.74 -0.82 -4.07
CA LEU A 92 5.50 -2.14 -3.51
C LEU A 92 5.29 -3.21 -4.59
N GLU A 93 5.94 -3.08 -5.75
CA GLU A 93 5.80 -4.08 -6.82
C GLU A 93 6.33 -5.47 -6.44
N ASP A 94 7.42 -5.53 -5.68
CA ASP A 94 8.00 -6.78 -5.18
C ASP A 94 7.04 -7.53 -4.26
N VAL A 95 6.21 -6.80 -3.50
CA VAL A 95 5.19 -7.42 -2.64
C VAL A 95 4.16 -8.15 -3.49
N LYS A 96 3.76 -7.60 -4.64
CA LYS A 96 2.84 -8.28 -5.56
C LYS A 96 3.46 -9.55 -6.15
N ARG A 97 4.76 -9.52 -6.45
CA ARG A 97 5.52 -10.70 -6.92
C ARG A 97 5.67 -11.76 -5.83
N ALA A 98 5.99 -11.35 -4.61
CA ALA A 98 6.13 -12.25 -3.47
C ALA A 98 4.81 -12.95 -3.10
N ALA A 99 3.67 -12.28 -3.29
CA ALA A 99 2.35 -12.79 -2.96
C ALA A 99 1.88 -14.01 -3.79
N ILE A 100 2.59 -14.35 -4.88
CA ILE A 100 2.28 -15.51 -5.73
C ILE A 100 3.30 -16.65 -5.59
N ILE A 101 4.30 -16.49 -4.71
CA ILE A 101 5.31 -17.53 -4.47
C ILE A 101 4.69 -18.67 -3.67
N ASP A 102 4.77 -19.88 -4.21
CA ASP A 102 4.41 -21.12 -3.52
C ASP A 102 5.63 -21.65 -2.75
N ALA A 103 5.77 -21.24 -1.49
CA ALA A 103 6.88 -21.67 -0.64
C ALA A 103 6.81 -23.15 -0.28
N ASP A 104 5.60 -23.70 -0.10
CA ASP A 104 5.43 -25.13 0.20
C ASP A 104 5.81 -25.98 -1.03
N GLY A 105 5.45 -25.52 -2.23
CA GLY A 105 5.90 -26.10 -3.49
C GLY A 105 7.42 -26.04 -3.66
N LEU A 106 8.05 -24.91 -3.33
CA LEU A 106 9.51 -24.78 -3.34
C LEU A 106 10.18 -25.76 -2.36
N ALA A 107 9.71 -25.83 -1.10
CA ALA A 107 10.24 -26.75 -0.10
C ALA A 107 10.09 -28.23 -0.52
N SER A 108 8.94 -28.56 -1.12
CA SER A 108 8.65 -29.90 -1.64
C SER A 108 9.57 -30.28 -2.79
N THR A 109 9.73 -29.38 -3.78
CA THR A 109 10.64 -29.61 -4.92
C THR A 109 12.10 -29.77 -4.47
N LEU A 110 12.56 -28.96 -3.52
CA LEU A 110 13.90 -29.06 -2.96
C LEU A 110 14.13 -30.40 -2.22
N THR A 111 13.12 -30.85 -1.48
CA THR A 111 13.14 -32.16 -0.80
C THR A 111 13.21 -33.31 -1.81
N SER A 112 12.40 -33.24 -2.87
CA SER A 112 12.39 -34.22 -3.96
C SER A 112 13.73 -34.28 -4.70
N LEU A 113 14.33 -33.11 -4.98
CA LEU A 113 15.63 -33.01 -5.63
C LEU A 113 16.74 -33.59 -4.75
N SER A 114 16.73 -33.28 -3.46
CA SER A 114 17.66 -33.85 -2.47
C SER A 114 17.56 -35.38 -2.40
N GLY A 115 16.34 -35.92 -2.39
CA GLY A 115 16.09 -37.36 -2.40
C GLY A 115 16.56 -38.03 -3.68
N SER A 116 16.25 -37.45 -4.84
CA SER A 116 16.70 -37.96 -6.14
C SER A 116 18.22 -37.96 -6.27
N LEU A 117 18.88 -36.93 -5.74
CA LEU A 117 20.35 -36.87 -5.71
C LEU A 117 20.96 -37.93 -4.79
N THR A 118 20.29 -38.23 -3.67
CA THR A 118 20.67 -39.32 -2.77
C THR A 118 20.61 -40.67 -3.50
N ASN A 119 19.54 -40.93 -4.26
CA ASN A 119 19.40 -42.13 -5.07
C ASN A 119 20.50 -42.22 -6.15
N ALA A 120 20.82 -41.11 -6.82
CA ALA A 120 21.90 -41.06 -7.80
C ALA A 120 23.26 -41.39 -7.18
N ARG A 121 23.51 -40.92 -5.96
CA ARG A 121 24.73 -41.22 -5.18
C ARG A 121 24.78 -42.70 -4.77
N GLU A 122 23.66 -43.31 -4.43
CA GLU A 122 23.59 -44.74 -4.15
C GLU A 122 23.85 -45.58 -5.39
N PHE A 123 23.25 -45.19 -6.52
CA PHE A 123 23.48 -45.83 -7.81
C PHE A 123 24.96 -45.76 -8.23
N LEU A 124 25.61 -44.61 -8.05
CA LEU A 124 27.05 -44.45 -8.33
C LEU A 124 27.90 -45.49 -7.58
N LYS A 125 27.54 -45.84 -6.33
CA LYS A 125 28.27 -46.84 -5.53
C LYS A 125 28.12 -48.28 -6.04
N THR A 126 27.11 -48.54 -6.87
CA THR A 126 26.87 -49.87 -7.46
C THR A 126 27.62 -50.10 -8.76
N MET A 127 28.30 -49.06 -9.28
CA MET A 127 29.11 -49.16 -10.50
C MET A 127 30.47 -49.78 -10.18
N ASP A 128 30.87 -50.77 -10.98
CA ASP A 128 32.09 -51.57 -10.79
C ASP A 128 33.24 -51.13 -11.72
N GLU A 129 32.99 -50.20 -12.65
CA GLU A 129 33.94 -49.76 -13.68
C GLU A 129 34.07 -48.24 -13.76
N GLU A 130 35.33 -47.76 -13.78
CA GLU A 130 35.76 -46.36 -13.95
C GLU A 130 35.41 -45.81 -15.35
N SER A 131 34.12 -45.68 -15.63
CA SER A 131 33.60 -45.24 -16.92
C SER A 131 33.53 -43.71 -17.02
N ASP A 132 33.51 -43.17 -18.23
CA ASP A 132 33.30 -41.74 -18.46
C ASP A 132 31.94 -41.27 -17.91
N PHE A 133 30.94 -42.17 -17.90
CA PHE A 133 29.65 -41.91 -17.28
C PHE A 133 29.75 -41.79 -15.76
N GLU A 134 30.49 -42.67 -15.08
CA GLU A 134 30.71 -42.61 -13.64
C GLU A 134 31.35 -41.26 -13.25
N LYS A 135 32.40 -40.86 -13.96
CA LYS A 135 33.10 -39.57 -13.74
C LYS A 135 32.16 -38.38 -13.96
N ALA A 136 31.35 -38.41 -15.02
CA ALA A 136 30.37 -37.36 -15.30
C ALA A 136 29.28 -37.29 -14.22
N LEU A 137 28.76 -38.44 -13.77
CA LEU A 137 27.74 -38.54 -12.74
C LEU A 137 28.26 -38.08 -11.37
N ALA A 138 29.48 -38.48 -11.00
CA ALA A 138 30.14 -38.02 -9.78
C ALA A 138 30.28 -36.49 -9.75
N GLY A 139 30.78 -35.90 -10.84
CA GLY A 139 30.91 -34.45 -10.95
C GLY A 139 29.55 -33.72 -10.98
N PHE A 140 28.53 -34.32 -11.60
CA PHE A 140 27.16 -33.79 -11.54
C PHE A 140 26.63 -33.79 -10.09
N ILE A 141 26.82 -34.90 -9.37
CA ILE A 141 26.35 -35.03 -7.99
C ILE A 141 27.01 -33.98 -7.10
N GLU A 142 28.32 -33.81 -7.19
CA GLU A 142 29.06 -32.83 -6.38
C GLU A 142 28.53 -31.40 -6.58
N ARG A 143 28.32 -30.98 -7.83
CA ARG A 143 27.78 -29.64 -8.15
C ARG A 143 26.34 -29.47 -7.67
N ALA A 144 25.48 -30.44 -7.97
CA ALA A 144 24.08 -30.39 -7.58
C ALA A 144 23.91 -30.39 -6.05
N ASP A 145 24.76 -31.11 -5.32
CA ASP A 145 24.76 -31.11 -3.84
C ASP A 145 25.08 -29.73 -3.27
N GLY A 146 26.06 -29.04 -3.89
CA GLY A 146 26.39 -27.64 -3.58
C GLY A 146 25.21 -26.69 -3.83
N ASP A 147 24.59 -26.77 -5.00
CA ASP A 147 23.46 -25.90 -5.38
C ASP A 147 22.23 -26.14 -4.50
N ILE A 148 21.88 -27.41 -4.22
CA ILE A 148 20.78 -27.79 -3.34
C ILE A 148 21.02 -27.29 -1.92
N LYS A 149 22.23 -27.47 -1.40
CA LYS A 149 22.58 -27.00 -0.05
C LYS A 149 22.43 -25.49 0.04
N TRP A 150 22.96 -24.75 -0.94
CA TRP A 150 22.82 -23.29 -1.01
C TRP A 150 21.34 -22.87 -1.07
N LEU A 151 20.54 -23.48 -1.94
CA LEU A 151 19.10 -23.21 -2.06
C LEU A 151 18.38 -23.42 -0.72
N LYS A 152 18.71 -24.50 0.00
CA LYS A 152 18.10 -24.81 1.30
C LYS A 152 18.44 -23.78 2.37
N GLU A 153 19.70 -23.37 2.43
CA GLU A 153 20.15 -22.33 3.37
C GLU A 153 19.48 -20.99 3.07
N GLU A 154 19.35 -20.66 1.78
CA GLU A 154 18.72 -19.42 1.33
C GLU A 154 17.20 -19.40 1.57
N GLU A 155 16.52 -20.52 1.31
CA GLU A 155 15.10 -20.70 1.66
C GLU A 155 14.87 -20.45 3.15
N GLN A 156 15.67 -21.07 4.02
CA GLN A 156 15.58 -20.88 5.47
C GLN A 156 15.82 -19.42 5.88
N ARG A 157 16.84 -18.79 5.30
CA ARG A 157 17.16 -17.38 5.56
C ARG A 157 15.99 -16.47 5.17
N ILE A 158 15.39 -16.68 4.00
CA ILE A 158 14.22 -15.93 3.53
C ILE A 158 13.04 -16.15 4.47
N MET A 159 12.76 -17.39 4.88
CA MET A 159 11.63 -17.68 5.77
C MET A 159 11.78 -17.04 7.16
N VAL A 160 13.00 -16.87 7.67
CA VAL A 160 13.26 -16.09 8.88
C VAL A 160 12.91 -14.60 8.68
N LEU A 161 13.26 -14.00 7.54
CA LEU A 161 12.92 -12.61 7.23
C LEU A 161 11.40 -12.43 7.07
N VAL A 162 10.74 -13.35 6.36
CA VAL A 162 9.28 -13.36 6.20
C VAL A 162 8.60 -13.41 7.57
N LYS A 163 9.08 -14.26 8.48
CA LYS A 163 8.57 -14.34 9.85
C LYS A 163 8.78 -13.03 10.62
N SER A 164 9.97 -12.44 10.57
CA SER A 164 10.25 -11.17 11.23
C SER A 164 9.35 -10.03 10.72
N CYS A 165 9.07 -10.01 9.42
CA CYS A 165 8.14 -9.06 8.82
C CYS A 165 6.70 -9.29 9.33
N ALA A 166 6.25 -10.54 9.39
CA ALA A 166 4.95 -10.90 9.94
C ALA A 166 4.81 -10.48 11.41
N ASP A 167 5.84 -10.75 12.22
CA ASP A 167 5.87 -10.41 13.64
C ASP A 167 5.78 -8.90 13.87
N TYR A 168 6.34 -8.08 12.97
CA TYR A 168 6.23 -6.61 13.04
C TYR A 168 4.78 -6.13 12.88
N PHE A 169 4.02 -6.68 11.93
CA PHE A 169 2.65 -6.23 11.66
C PHE A 169 1.59 -6.93 12.52
N HIS A 170 1.76 -8.21 12.85
CA HIS A 170 0.75 -9.06 13.50
C HIS A 170 1.12 -9.47 14.94
N GLY A 171 2.34 -9.17 15.40
CA GLY A 171 2.87 -9.65 16.66
C GLY A 171 3.20 -11.15 16.62
N LYS A 172 3.85 -11.66 17.67
CA LYS A 172 4.39 -13.04 17.77
C LYS A 172 3.34 -14.16 17.81
N SER A 173 2.07 -13.86 17.56
CA SER A 173 0.96 -14.82 17.59
C SER A 173 0.69 -15.49 16.23
N ALA A 174 1.30 -15.00 15.15
CA ALA A 174 0.98 -15.40 13.79
C ALA A 174 1.81 -16.62 13.35
N LYS A 175 1.42 -17.83 13.75
CA LYS A 175 1.95 -19.05 13.12
C LYS A 175 1.48 -19.08 11.67
N ASN A 176 2.42 -19.15 10.72
CA ASN A 176 2.20 -19.38 9.29
C ASN A 176 1.51 -18.23 8.50
N GLU A 177 1.40 -17.01 9.03
CA GLU A 177 0.82 -15.88 8.28
C GLU A 177 1.83 -15.04 7.50
N GLY A 178 3.14 -15.35 7.58
CA GLY A 178 4.16 -14.45 7.03
C GLY A 178 4.07 -14.25 5.53
N LEU A 179 3.79 -15.31 4.76
CA LEU A 179 3.58 -15.19 3.31
C LEU A 179 2.21 -14.58 2.98
N ARG A 180 1.20 -14.84 3.82
CA ARG A 180 -0.15 -14.27 3.68
C ARG A 180 -0.14 -12.74 3.80
N LEU A 181 0.83 -12.18 4.52
CA LEU A 181 1.07 -10.73 4.58
C LEU A 181 1.18 -10.11 3.18
N PHE A 182 1.96 -10.73 2.28
CA PHE A 182 2.15 -10.22 0.92
C PHE A 182 0.84 -10.26 0.12
N ALA A 183 0.03 -11.32 0.28
CA ALA A 183 -1.28 -11.42 -0.37
C ALA A 183 -2.25 -10.33 0.12
N ILE A 184 -2.28 -10.06 1.43
CA ILE A 184 -3.10 -8.97 2.01
C ILE A 184 -2.70 -7.62 1.42
N VAL A 185 -1.40 -7.31 1.38
CA VAL A 185 -0.91 -6.03 0.83
C VAL A 185 -1.20 -5.94 -0.67
N ARG A 186 -0.94 -7.01 -1.44
CA ARG A 186 -1.26 -7.06 -2.88
C ARG A 186 -2.73 -6.74 -3.12
N ASP A 187 -3.63 -7.41 -2.41
CA ASP A 187 -5.08 -7.26 -2.61
C ASP A 187 -5.54 -5.86 -2.21
N PHE A 188 -4.97 -5.29 -1.14
CA PHE A 188 -5.18 -3.89 -0.79
C PHE A 188 -4.69 -2.93 -1.88
N LEU A 189 -3.50 -3.14 -2.45
CA LEU A 189 -2.97 -2.30 -3.53
C LEU A 189 -3.83 -2.34 -4.79
N ILE A 190 -4.41 -3.50 -5.12
CA ILE A 190 -5.38 -3.64 -6.22
C ILE A 190 -6.63 -2.78 -5.95
N MET A 191 -7.16 -2.84 -4.73
CA MET A 191 -8.29 -1.99 -4.33
C MET A 191 -7.94 -0.50 -4.34
N LEU A 192 -6.75 -0.15 -3.85
CA LEU A 192 -6.25 1.23 -3.85
C LEU A 192 -6.14 1.78 -5.27
N GLU A 193 -5.56 1.01 -6.19
CA GLU A 193 -5.41 1.41 -7.59
C GLU A 193 -6.76 1.67 -8.25
N LYS A 194 -7.76 0.81 -7.98
CA LYS A 194 -9.14 1.01 -8.46
C LYS A 194 -9.70 2.34 -7.95
N VAL A 195 -9.61 2.60 -6.65
CA VAL A 195 -10.15 3.84 -6.05
C VAL A 195 -9.42 5.08 -6.57
N CYS A 196 -8.09 5.05 -6.73
CA CYS A 196 -7.33 6.14 -7.33
C CYS A 196 -7.80 6.48 -8.75
N ARG A 197 -8.18 5.46 -9.54
CA ARG A 197 -8.73 5.63 -10.89
C ARG A 197 -10.12 6.28 -10.84
N GLU A 198 -11.01 5.81 -9.97
CA GLU A 198 -12.36 6.37 -9.78
C GLU A 198 -12.30 7.85 -9.35
N VAL A 199 -11.38 8.20 -8.43
CA VAL A 199 -11.16 9.59 -7.99
C VAL A 199 -10.63 10.46 -9.13
N LYS A 200 -9.69 9.94 -9.93
CA LYS A 200 -9.14 10.66 -11.10
C LYS A 200 -10.24 10.97 -12.13
N GLU A 201 -11.05 9.98 -12.47
CA GLU A 201 -12.16 10.11 -13.43
C GLU A 201 -13.21 11.12 -12.95
N THR A 202 -13.60 11.05 -11.68
CA THR A 202 -14.56 11.99 -11.07
C THR A 202 -14.05 13.44 -11.14
N THR A 203 -12.76 13.64 -10.89
CA THR A 203 -12.13 14.97 -10.96
C THR A 203 -12.11 15.52 -12.39
N MET A 204 -11.81 14.67 -13.39
CA MET A 204 -11.79 15.05 -14.81
C MET A 204 -13.18 15.37 -15.40
N MET A 205 -14.23 14.71 -14.91
CA MET A 205 -15.62 15.00 -15.34
C MET A 205 -16.13 16.35 -14.81
N MET A 206 -15.71 16.76 -13.61
CA MET A 206 -16.05 18.07 -13.03
C MET A 206 -15.35 19.24 -13.74
N THR A 207 -14.17 19.03 -14.33
CA THR A 207 -13.45 20.06 -15.08
C THR A 207 -13.98 20.22 -16.51
N SER A 208 -14.53 19.17 -17.12
CA SER A 208 -15.05 19.20 -18.50
C SER A 208 -16.43 19.86 -18.62
N THR A 209 -17.26 19.76 -17.58
CA THR A 209 -18.61 20.36 -17.54
C THR A 209 -18.62 21.88 -17.33
N LYS A 210 -17.51 22.47 -16.84
CA LYS A 210 -17.38 23.93 -16.71
C LYS A 210 -17.14 24.68 -18.03
N ASN A 211 -16.79 23.99 -19.11
CA ASN A 211 -16.51 24.63 -20.40
C ASN A 211 -17.71 24.68 -21.36
N HIS A 212 -18.90 24.24 -20.92
CA HIS A 212 -20.10 24.24 -21.76
C HIS A 212 -21.38 24.62 -20.99
N SER A 213 -21.52 25.90 -20.63
CA SER A 213 -22.84 26.53 -20.49
C SER A 213 -22.73 28.05 -20.47
N GLY A 214 -22.92 28.66 -21.64
CA GLY A 214 -23.30 30.06 -21.73
C GLY A 214 -24.82 30.22 -21.51
N LYS A 215 -25.18 31.05 -20.52
CA LYS A 215 -26.48 31.71 -20.28
C LYS A 215 -27.75 30.86 -20.12
N LYS A 216 -28.29 30.85 -18.89
CA LYS A 216 -29.48 31.65 -18.51
C LYS A 216 -29.64 31.68 -16.97
N GLU A 217 -29.94 32.87 -16.45
CA GLU A 217 -30.17 33.16 -15.03
C GLU A 217 -31.42 32.46 -14.48
N THR A 218 -31.32 31.88 -13.28
CA THR A 218 -32.35 31.92 -12.25
C THR A 218 -31.65 31.77 -10.90
N GLU A 219 -31.89 32.73 -10.00
CA GLU A 219 -31.31 32.82 -8.67
C GLU A 219 -31.55 31.56 -7.84
N MET A 220 -30.47 30.91 -7.40
CA MET A 220 -30.40 30.30 -6.07
C MET A 220 -29.00 30.50 -5.52
N THR A 221 -28.95 30.95 -4.27
CA THR A 221 -27.77 31.26 -3.45
C THR A 221 -26.65 30.21 -3.61
N PRO A 222 -25.38 30.62 -3.78
CA PRO A 222 -24.29 29.66 -3.81
C PRO A 222 -23.97 29.20 -2.38
N GLU A 223 -24.48 28.04 -1.98
CA GLU A 223 -23.91 27.31 -0.86
C GLU A 223 -22.45 26.96 -1.19
N SER A 224 -21.57 27.29 -0.25
CA SER A 224 -20.13 27.05 -0.29
C SER A 224 -19.81 25.58 -0.60
N ASN A 225 -19.48 25.30 -1.87
CA ASN A 225 -18.91 24.03 -2.31
C ASN A 225 -17.44 23.93 -1.87
N GLN A 226 -17.22 23.79 -0.55
CA GLN A 226 -15.98 23.26 -0.02
C GLN A 226 -16.04 21.72 -0.02
N PRO A 227 -15.02 21.02 -0.55
CA PRO A 227 -14.95 19.56 -0.53
C PRO A 227 -14.97 19.00 0.91
N ASP A 228 -14.62 19.82 1.90
CA ASP A 228 -14.63 19.47 3.32
C ASP A 228 -16.04 19.15 3.84
N ASN A 229 -17.11 19.68 3.23
CA ASN A 229 -18.50 19.40 3.64
C ASN A 229 -19.00 18.01 3.20
N ILE A 230 -18.50 17.47 2.10
CA ILE A 230 -18.93 16.15 1.58
C ILE A 230 -18.42 15.05 2.52
N GLN A 231 -17.19 15.21 3.03
CA GLN A 231 -16.59 14.30 4.00
C GLN A 231 -17.40 14.22 5.30
N GLN A 232 -17.83 15.36 5.83
CA GLN A 232 -18.62 15.45 7.06
C GLN A 232 -20.03 14.83 6.89
N ARG A 233 -20.64 14.98 5.71
CA ARG A 233 -21.95 14.39 5.39
C ARG A 233 -21.93 12.87 5.23
N LEU A 234 -20.87 12.32 4.64
CA LEU A 234 -20.79 10.89 4.35
C LEU A 234 -20.31 10.05 5.54
N PHE A 235 -19.47 10.63 6.42
CA PHE A 235 -18.96 9.99 7.63
C PHE A 235 -19.00 10.92 8.87
N PRO A 236 -20.20 11.17 9.44
CA PRO A 236 -20.37 12.14 10.53
C PRO A 236 -19.53 11.84 11.78
N ALA A 237 -19.36 10.55 12.13
CA ALA A 237 -18.58 10.11 13.29
C ALA A 237 -17.07 10.44 13.20
N ILE A 238 -16.54 10.75 12.01
CA ILE A 238 -15.16 11.18 11.82
C ILE A 238 -15.03 12.70 12.05
N ALA A 239 -16.08 13.47 11.72
CA ALA A 239 -16.11 14.91 11.89
C ALA A 239 -16.17 15.32 13.37
N GLU A 240 -16.96 14.61 14.17
CA GLU A 240 -17.11 14.86 15.62
C GLU A 240 -15.76 14.77 16.36
N ARG A 241 -14.87 13.86 15.98
CA ARG A 241 -13.54 13.72 16.62
C ARG A 241 -12.52 14.80 16.25
N ARG A 242 -12.73 15.56 15.17
CA ARG A 242 -11.85 16.69 14.81
C ARG A 242 -12.17 17.95 15.61
N ALA A 243 -13.39 18.07 16.15
CA ALA A 243 -13.78 19.19 16.99
C ALA A 243 -13.17 19.09 18.41
N ASP A 244 -12.97 17.88 18.92
CA ASP A 244 -12.46 17.62 20.28
C ASP A 244 -10.92 17.69 20.40
N SER A 245 -10.19 18.03 19.33
CA SER A 245 -8.73 18.18 19.35
C SER A 245 -8.27 19.64 19.39
N SER A 246 -9.12 20.58 19.80
CA SER A 246 -8.66 21.91 20.19
C SER A 246 -7.95 21.80 21.55
N ASP A 247 -6.63 21.95 21.51
CA ASP A 247 -5.76 22.08 22.68
C ASP A 247 -6.33 23.10 23.68
N ASP A 248 -6.82 22.59 24.82
CA ASP A 248 -6.86 23.34 26.07
C ASP A 248 -5.42 23.48 26.56
N SER A 249 -4.76 24.56 26.13
CA SER A 249 -3.51 25.01 26.75
C SER A 249 -3.87 25.81 28.01
N ASP A 250 -4.10 25.10 29.12
CA ASP A 250 -4.15 25.67 30.46
C ASP A 250 -2.74 25.72 31.08
N SER A 251 -2.29 26.96 31.29
CA SER A 251 -1.48 27.55 32.39
C SER A 251 -0.12 26.96 32.80
N ASP A 252 0.93 27.80 32.71
CA ASP A 252 1.46 28.57 33.86
C ASP A 252 2.26 29.82 33.37
#